data_AF-A0AAT9HQK8-F1
#
_entry.id   AF-A0AAT9HQK8-F1
#
_cell.length_a   1.000
_cell.length_b   1.000
_cell.length_c   1.000
_cell.angle_alpha   90.00
_cell.angle_beta   90.00
_cell.angle_gamma   90.00
#
_symmetry.space_group_name_H-M   'P 1'
#
loop_
_entity.id
_entity.type
_entity.pdbx_description
1 polymer ?
#
loop_
_entity_poly.entity_id
_entity_poly.type
_entity_poly.pdbx_seq_one_letter_code
_entity_poly.pdbx_strand_id
1 'polypeptide(L)'
;MLYDGPATLDTMRRAASALRPGTVWAQSTTAGLEDVAELAAFADAHGLPFYDAPVLGTRQPAEAGQLVVLAAGPAEGRNTVAPVFDAVGARTVWAGRTARRPRRPG
;
A
#
# COMPACT_ATOMS: atom_id res chain seq x y z
N MET A 1 -8.31 -7.78 4.67
CA MET A 1 -7.59 -7.69 3.37
C MET A 1 -8.55 -8.11 2.27
N LEU A 2 -8.40 -7.55 1.07
CA LEU A 2 -9.21 -7.90 -0.10
C LEU A 2 -8.52 -9.00 -0.90
N TYR A 3 -9.29 -9.68 -1.76
CA TYR A 3 -8.85 -10.92 -2.42
C TYR A 3 -7.71 -10.71 -3.42
N ASP A 4 -7.82 -9.71 -4.30
CA ASP A 4 -6.87 -9.43 -5.37
C ASP A 4 -6.77 -7.92 -5.67
N GLY A 5 -5.94 -7.57 -6.67
CA GLY A 5 -5.78 -6.20 -7.15
C GLY A 5 -7.08 -5.55 -7.65
N PRO A 6 -7.83 -6.18 -8.58
CA PRO A 6 -9.08 -5.64 -9.09
C PRO A 6 -10.14 -5.38 -8.01
N ALA A 7 -10.34 -6.30 -7.07
CA ALA A 7 -11.27 -6.09 -5.96
C ALA A 7 -10.82 -4.93 -5.05
N THR A 8 -9.50 -4.77 -4.88
CA THR A 8 -8.93 -3.64 -4.15
C THR A 8 -9.22 -2.32 -4.86
N LEU A 9 -9.01 -2.26 -6.17
CA LEU A 9 -9.27 -1.06 -6.97
C LEU A 9 -10.76 -0.71 -6.99
N ASP A 10 -11.65 -1.68 -7.17
CA ASP A 10 -13.11 -1.46 -7.13
C ASP A 10 -13.56 -0.90 -5.78
N THR A 11 -13.01 -1.44 -4.67
CA THR A 11 -13.32 -0.94 -3.32
C THR A 11 -12.88 0.52 -3.16
N MET A 12 -11.68 0.87 -3.62
CA MET A 12 -11.19 2.24 -3.56
C MET A 12 -12.00 3.19 -4.43
N ARG A 13 -12.45 2.75 -5.62
CA ARG A 13 -13.35 3.54 -6.49
C ARG A 13 -14.68 3.83 -5.81
N ARG A 14 -15.28 2.86 -5.13
CA ARG A 14 -16.52 3.06 -4.38
C ARG A 14 -16.36 4.03 -3.21
N ALA A 15 -15.18 4.05 -2.59
CA ALA A 15 -14.85 4.96 -1.51
C ALA A 15 -14.41 6.37 -1.97
N ALA A 16 -14.22 6.58 -3.29
CA ALA A 16 -13.52 7.74 -3.83
C ALA A 16 -14.06 9.10 -3.35
N SER A 17 -15.38 9.24 -3.20
CA SER A 17 -16.01 10.49 -2.75
C SER A 17 -15.67 10.89 -1.32
N ALA A 18 -15.21 9.95 -0.48
CA ALA A 18 -14.80 10.18 0.90
C ALA A 18 -13.28 10.29 1.06
N LEU A 19 -12.50 10.05 0.01
CA LEU A 19 -11.04 10.11 0.06
C LEU A 19 -10.57 11.57 0.16
N ARG A 20 -9.57 11.80 1.02
CA ARG A 20 -8.95 13.12 1.21
C ARG A 20 -7.51 13.05 0.71
N PRO A 21 -7.05 14.00 -0.13
CA PRO A 21 -5.64 14.09 -0.51
C PRO A 21 -4.73 14.09 0.71
N GLY A 22 -3.61 13.38 0.63
CA GLY A 22 -2.69 13.16 1.76
C GLY A 22 -3.06 11.97 2.65
N THR A 23 -4.24 11.36 2.49
CA THR A 23 -4.56 10.09 3.17
C THR A 23 -3.65 8.98 2.65
N VAL A 24 -2.92 8.34 3.56
CA VAL A 24 -2.05 7.23 3.21
C VAL A 24 -2.88 6.00 2.83
N TRP A 25 -2.52 5.37 1.72
CA TRP A 25 -3.03 4.06 1.36
C TRP A 25 -1.91 3.04 1.47
N ALA A 26 -1.97 2.22 2.53
CA ALA A 26 -1.16 1.01 2.70
C ALA A 26 -1.93 -0.19 2.12
N GLN A 27 -1.53 -0.63 0.93
CA GLN A 27 -2.02 -1.82 0.28
C GLN A 27 -1.29 -3.03 0.88
N SER A 28 -1.99 -4.10 1.25
CA SER A 28 -1.34 -5.34 1.75
C SER A 28 -1.85 -6.62 1.10
N THR A 29 -2.66 -6.51 0.06
CA THR A 29 -3.10 -7.68 -0.72
C THR A 29 -1.95 -8.13 -1.62
N THR A 30 -1.77 -9.43 -1.82
CA THR A 30 -0.79 -9.95 -2.78
C THR A 30 -1.31 -9.71 -4.20
N ALA A 31 -1.07 -8.50 -4.73
CA ALA A 31 -1.46 -8.10 -6.08
C ALA A 31 -0.34 -8.40 -7.09
N GLY A 32 -0.72 -8.66 -8.34
CA GLY A 32 0.25 -8.79 -9.43
C GLY A 32 0.93 -7.45 -9.74
N LEU A 33 2.06 -7.47 -10.47
CA LEU A 33 2.78 -6.25 -10.81
C LEU A 33 1.95 -5.25 -11.62
N GLU A 34 1.12 -5.76 -12.54
CA GLU A 34 0.21 -4.94 -13.36
C GLU A 34 -0.86 -4.28 -12.49
N ASP A 35 -1.48 -5.04 -11.59
CA ASP A 35 -2.46 -4.53 -10.64
C ASP A 35 -1.86 -3.42 -9.75
N VAL A 36 -0.66 -3.64 -9.19
CA VAL A 36 0.02 -2.64 -8.35
C VAL A 36 0.23 -1.34 -9.12
N ALA A 37 0.54 -1.39 -10.41
CA ALA A 37 0.67 -0.20 -11.25
C ALA A 37 -0.67 0.55 -11.41
N GLU A 38 -1.78 -0.16 -11.57
CA GLU A 38 -3.12 0.45 -11.65
C GLU A 38 -3.55 1.07 -10.31
N LEU A 39 -3.30 0.37 -9.20
CA LEU A 39 -3.58 0.88 -7.85
C LEU A 39 -2.78 2.15 -7.56
N ALA A 40 -1.48 2.15 -7.89
CA ALA A 40 -0.62 3.33 -7.73
C ALA A 40 -1.07 4.50 -8.62
N ALA A 41 -1.53 4.24 -9.84
CA ALA A 41 -2.07 5.28 -10.72
C ALA A 41 -3.36 5.89 -10.18
N PHE A 42 -4.26 5.07 -9.64
CA PHE A 42 -5.47 5.56 -8.96
C PHE A 42 -5.11 6.42 -7.74
N ALA A 43 -4.14 5.97 -6.94
CA ALA A 43 -3.67 6.69 -5.77
C ALA A 43 -3.11 8.08 -6.13
N ASP A 44 -2.26 8.18 -7.16
CA ASP A 44 -1.70 9.46 -7.61
C ASP A 44 -2.79 10.42 -8.11
N ALA A 45 -3.77 9.91 -8.87
CA ALA A 45 -4.91 10.71 -9.35
C ALA A 45 -5.76 11.30 -8.21
N HIS A 46 -5.78 10.66 -7.04
CA HIS A 46 -6.51 11.12 -5.84
C HIS A 46 -5.59 11.76 -4.79
N GLY A 47 -4.29 11.93 -5.09
CA GLY A 47 -3.32 12.53 -4.17
C GLY A 47 -3.06 11.71 -2.91
N LEU A 48 -3.13 10.37 -3.01
CA LEU A 48 -2.90 9.45 -1.90
C LEU A 48 -1.44 8.97 -1.90
N PRO A 49 -0.65 9.18 -0.84
CA PRO A 49 0.62 8.49 -0.66
C PRO A 49 0.39 6.97 -0.64
N PHE A 50 0.92 6.29 -1.66
CA PHE A 50 0.70 4.86 -1.87
C PHE A 50 1.90 4.05 -1.37
N TYR A 51 1.61 3.02 -0.58
CA TYR A 51 2.56 2.01 -0.13
C TYR A 51 2.05 0.63 -0.51
N ASP A 52 2.82 -0.08 -1.32
CA ASP A 52 2.61 -1.50 -1.58
C ASP A 52 3.34 -2.29 -0.49
N ALA A 53 2.60 -3.00 0.35
CA ALA A 53 3.10 -3.61 1.57
C ALA A 53 2.47 -5.00 1.81
N PRO A 54 2.63 -5.97 0.88
CA PRO A 54 2.19 -7.33 1.11
C PRO A 54 2.89 -7.94 2.34
N VAL A 55 2.16 -8.85 3.01
CA VAL A 55 2.63 -9.51 4.23
C VAL A 55 2.87 -11.00 4.01
N LEU A 56 3.93 -11.53 4.62
CA LEU A 56 4.23 -12.95 4.66
C LEU A 56 3.96 -13.51 6.06
N GLY A 57 3.28 -14.65 6.09
CA GLY A 57 2.94 -15.40 7.30
C GLY A 57 1.56 -16.03 7.22
N THR A 58 1.26 -16.93 8.15
CA THR A 58 -0.07 -17.55 8.27
C THR A 58 -0.89 -16.83 9.33
N ARG A 59 -2.11 -17.34 9.58
CA ARG A 59 -3.06 -16.73 10.53
C ARG A 59 -2.49 -16.51 11.93
N GLN A 60 -1.83 -17.51 12.53
CA GLN A 60 -1.36 -17.41 13.91
C GLN A 60 -0.26 -16.32 14.07
N PRO A 61 0.78 -16.25 13.21
CA PRO A 61 1.71 -15.11 13.20
C PRO A 61 1.01 -13.76 12.96
N ALA A 62 -0.05 -13.69 12.16
CA ALA A 62 -0.83 -12.47 11.96
C ALA A 62 -1.52 -12.00 13.26
N GLU A 63 -2.17 -12.92 13.96
CA GLU A 63 -2.84 -12.64 15.24
C GLU A 63 -1.84 -12.20 16.32
N ALA A 64 -0.60 -12.68 16.25
CA ALA A 64 0.48 -12.31 17.17
C ALA A 64 1.28 -11.06 16.76
N GLY A 65 0.96 -10.41 15.63
CA GLY A 65 1.75 -9.28 15.12
C GLY A 65 3.18 -9.67 14.71
N GLN A 66 3.38 -10.89 14.24
CA GLN A 66 4.68 -11.49 13.92
C GLN A 66 4.86 -11.72 12.41
N LEU A 67 4.14 -10.99 11.55
CA LEU A 67 4.31 -11.07 10.10
C LEU A 67 5.65 -10.47 9.63
N VAL A 68 6.01 -10.76 8.39
CA VAL A 68 7.03 -9.99 7.66
C VAL A 68 6.33 -9.08 6.68
N VAL A 69 6.52 -7.77 6.81
CA VAL A 69 5.98 -6.77 5.88
C VAL A 69 7.02 -6.51 4.79
N LEU A 70 6.63 -6.61 3.52
CA LEU A 70 7.48 -6.26 2.37
C LEU A 70 7.01 -4.93 1.79
N ALA A 71 7.56 -3.80 2.25
CA ALA A 71 7.03 -2.48 1.93
C ALA A 71 7.81 -1.76 0.82
N ALA A 72 7.09 -1.14 -0.11
CA ALA A 72 7.61 -0.24 -1.14
C ALA A 72 6.78 1.05 -1.17
N GLY A 73 7.43 2.20 -1.32
CA GLY A 73 6.75 3.50 -1.38
C GLY A 73 7.66 4.69 -1.09
N PRO A 74 7.10 5.93 -1.06
CA PRO A 74 7.84 7.16 -0.83
C PRO A 74 8.61 7.15 0.51
N ALA A 75 9.84 7.66 0.51
CA ALA A 75 10.68 7.68 1.70
C ALA A 75 10.14 8.66 2.76
N GLU A 76 9.55 9.76 2.30
CA GLU A 76 9.12 10.89 3.12
C GLU A 76 7.98 10.53 4.09
N GLY A 77 7.14 9.55 3.74
CA GLY A 77 6.04 9.08 4.58
C GLY A 77 6.33 7.79 5.35
N ARG A 78 7.57 7.25 5.30
CA ARG A 78 7.89 5.98 6.00
C ARG A 78 7.67 6.06 7.50
N ASN A 79 8.01 7.19 8.12
CA ASN A 79 7.80 7.40 9.55
C ASN A 79 6.30 7.41 9.93
N THR A 80 5.42 7.76 8.99
CA THR A 80 3.97 7.75 9.20
C THR A 80 3.40 6.33 9.18
N VAL A 81 3.90 5.46 8.31
CA VAL A 81 3.40 4.08 8.17
C VAL A 81 4.12 3.06 9.04
N ALA A 82 5.35 3.34 9.47
CA ALA A 82 6.15 2.40 10.27
C ALA A 82 5.40 1.90 11.52
N PRO A 83 4.72 2.74 12.33
CA PRO A 83 3.98 2.23 13.50
C PRO A 83 2.87 1.24 13.16
N VAL A 84 2.25 1.38 11.98
CA VAL A 84 1.22 0.44 11.50
C VAL A 84 1.83 -0.89 11.10
N PHE A 85 2.97 -0.85 10.41
CA PHE A 85 3.70 -2.07 10.01
C PHE A 85 4.31 -2.79 11.21
N ASP A 86 4.84 -2.07 12.18
CA ASP A 86 5.40 -2.62 13.43
C ASP A 86 4.31 -3.27 14.31
N ALA A 87 3.07 -2.80 14.22
CA ALA A 87 1.94 -3.40 14.95
C ALA A 87 1.53 -4.78 14.40
N VAL A 88 1.76 -5.04 13.11
CA VAL A 88 1.35 -6.28 12.45
C VAL A 88 2.51 -7.23 12.16
N GLY A 89 3.74 -6.73 12.20
CA GLY A 89 4.93 -7.46 11.78
C GLY A 89 6.06 -7.46 12.81
N ALA A 90 6.80 -8.56 12.86
CA ALA A 90 8.06 -8.64 13.60
C ALA A 90 9.19 -7.86 12.91
N ARG A 91 9.06 -7.62 11.59
CA ARG A 91 10.01 -6.82 10.81
C ARG A 91 9.37 -6.30 9.52
N THR A 92 9.87 -5.14 9.08
CA THR A 92 9.57 -4.55 7.77
C THR A 92 10.81 -4.56 6.88
N VAL A 93 10.69 -5.15 5.69
CA VAL A 93 11.71 -5.09 4.65
C VAL A 93 11.30 -4.05 3.62
N TRP A 94 12.09 -2.99 3.49
CA TRP A 94 11.83 -1.93 2.53
C TRP A 94 12.44 -2.24 1.16
N ALA A 95 11.61 -2.57 0.18
CA ALA A 95 12.00 -2.64 -1.21
C ALA A 95 12.18 -1.21 -1.78
N GLY A 96 13.03 -1.08 -2.81
CA GLY A 96 13.45 0.20 -3.39
C GLY A 96 12.33 1.13 -3.85
N ARG A 97 12.70 2.35 -4.27
CA ARG A 97 11.77 3.41 -4.68
C ARG A 97 10.81 2.93 -5.78
N THR A 98 9.52 2.84 -5.49
CA THR A 98 8.48 2.77 -6.53
C THR A 98 8.57 4.08 -7.31
N ALA A 99 8.97 4.01 -8.58
CA ALA A 99 9.24 5.18 -9.39
C ALA A 99 7.97 6.04 -9.50
N ARG A 100 7.97 7.22 -8.86
CA ARG A 100 6.98 8.26 -9.13
C ARG A 100 7.10 8.62 -10.61
N ARG A 101 6.12 8.25 -11.43
CA ARG A 101 6.05 8.70 -12.82
C ARG A 101 5.95 10.24 -12.78
N PRO A 102 6.83 10.99 -13.46
CA PRO A 102 6.76 12.44 -13.44
C PRO A 102 5.41 12.89 -14.03
N ARG A 103 4.71 13.77 -13.31
CA ARG A 103 3.46 14.38 -13.79
C ARG A 103 3.76 15.08 -15.12
N ARG A 104 3.03 14.74 -16.19
CA ARG A 104 3.10 15.50 -17.44
C ARG A 104 2.50 16.88 -17.16
N PRO A 105 3.18 17.98 -17.55
CA PRO A 105 2.55 19.29 -17.51
C PRO A 105 1.37 19.31 -18.48
N GLY A 106 0.26 19.90 -18.04
CA GLY A 106 -0.91 20.17 -18.88
C GLY A 106 -0.71 21.37 -19.79
#